data_AF-A0A6N6S8D3-F1
#
_entry.id   AF-A0A6N6S8D3-F1
#
_cell.length_a   1.000
_cell.length_b   1.000
_cell.length_c   1.000
_cell.angle_alpha   90.00
_cell.angle_beta   90.00
_cell.angle_gamma   90.00
#
_symmetry.space_group_name_H-M   'P 1'
#
loop_
_entity.id
_entity.type
_entity.pdbx_description
1 polymer ?
#
loop_
_entity_poly.entity_id
_entity_poly.type
_entity_poly.pdbx_seq_one_letter_code
_entity_poly.pdbx_strand_id
1 'polypeptide(L)'
;MDRSERIGMIVSGIAHAGVVLWLLVGGIFFSHDLPPPVATAEVTLMSEAEFSALQAAAPRAATESPPQPSVPEPPKAEEVPPAP
;
A
#
# COMPACT_ATOMS: atom_id res chain seq x y z
N MET A 1 -59.64 -1.55 -5.59
CA MET A 1 -58.39 -0.86 -5.20
C MET A 1 -58.78 0.38 -4.41
N ASP A 2 -58.53 0.33 -3.12
CA ASP A 2 -58.97 1.38 -2.20
C ASP A 2 -58.02 2.58 -2.30
N ARG A 3 -58.47 3.78 -1.90
CA ARG A 3 -57.63 4.99 -1.97
C ARG A 3 -56.33 4.83 -1.18
N SER A 4 -56.41 4.22 0.00
CA SER A 4 -55.27 3.89 0.87
C SER A 4 -54.29 2.96 0.17
N GLU A 5 -54.80 1.94 -0.52
CA GLU A 5 -54.01 0.95 -1.26
C GLU A 5 -53.25 1.60 -2.44
N ARG A 6 -53.90 2.51 -3.18
CA ARG A 6 -53.27 3.29 -4.25
C ARG A 6 -52.17 4.21 -3.71
N ILE A 7 -52.43 4.89 -2.58
CA ILE A 7 -51.43 5.76 -1.94
C ILE A 7 -50.23 4.93 -1.46
N GLY A 8 -50.48 3.77 -0.83
CA GLY A 8 -49.43 2.86 -0.38
C GLY A 8 -48.51 2.41 -1.52
N MET A 9 -49.09 2.03 -2.68
CA MET A 9 -48.29 1.66 -3.86
C MET A 9 -47.48 2.84 -4.41
N ILE A 10 -48.05 4.04 -4.49
CA ILE A 10 -47.33 5.23 -4.99
C ILE A 10 -46.18 5.59 -4.04
N VAL A 11 -46.42 5.61 -2.73
CA VAL A 11 -45.39 5.92 -1.73
C VAL A 11 -44.28 4.88 -1.77
N SER A 12 -44.63 3.59 -1.83
CA SER A 12 -43.65 2.52 -1.97
C SER A 12 -42.83 2.65 -3.26
N GLY A 13 -43.50 2.94 -4.38
CA GLY A 13 -42.84 3.14 -5.67
C GLY A 13 -41.87 4.32 -5.64
N ILE A 14 -42.28 5.46 -5.08
CA ILE A 14 -41.42 6.64 -4.94
C ILE A 14 -40.26 6.36 -3.97
N ALA A 15 -40.49 5.63 -2.89
CA ALA A 15 -39.43 5.27 -1.94
C ALA A 15 -38.36 4.40 -2.63
N HIS A 16 -38.76 3.37 -3.37
CA HIS A 16 -37.82 2.52 -4.10
C HIS A 16 -37.10 3.29 -5.21
N ALA A 17 -37.83 4.08 -6.01
CA ALA A 17 -37.24 4.90 -7.06
C ALA A 17 -36.25 5.92 -6.49
N GLY A 18 -36.56 6.52 -5.33
CA GLY A 18 -35.68 7.43 -4.61
C GLY A 18 -34.39 6.76 -4.14
N VAL A 19 -34.47 5.55 -3.58
CA VAL A 19 -33.28 4.78 -3.16
C VAL A 19 -32.42 4.40 -4.36
N VAL A 20 -33.01 3.91 -5.44
CA VAL A 20 -32.27 3.55 -6.66
C VAL A 20 -31.59 4.78 -7.26
N LEU A 21 -32.31 5.91 -7.37
CA LEU A 21 -31.74 7.15 -7.86
C LEU A 21 -30.61 7.64 -6.95
N TRP A 22 -30.77 7.55 -5.64
CA TRP A 22 -29.73 7.91 -4.67
C TRP A 22 -28.49 7.04 -4.81
N LEU A 23 -28.61 5.73 -5.07
CA LEU A 23 -27.46 4.86 -5.32
C LEU A 23 -26.74 5.20 -6.62
N LEU A 24 -27.47 5.55 -7.69
CA LEU A 24 -26.87 5.94 -8.96
C LEU A 24 -26.12 7.27 -8.84
N VAL A 25 -26.78 8.29 -8.30
CA VAL A 25 -26.18 9.61 -8.06
C VAL A 25 -25.04 9.49 -7.06
N GLY A 26 -25.28 8.82 -5.93
CA GLY A 26 -24.29 8.63 -4.87
C GLY A 26 -23.06 7.88 -5.34
N GLY A 27 -23.24 6.80 -6.12
CA GLY A 27 -22.13 6.07 -6.72
C GLY A 27 -21.30 6.92 -7.66
N ILE A 28 -21.94 7.74 -8.51
CA ILE A 28 -21.22 8.61 -9.45
C ILE A 28 -20.46 9.74 -8.74
N PHE A 29 -21.10 10.42 -7.78
CA PHE A 29 -20.50 11.60 -7.12
C PHE A 29 -19.56 11.25 -5.97
N PHE A 30 -19.73 10.09 -5.33
CA PHE A 30 -18.90 9.62 -4.21
C PHE A 30 -18.15 8.34 -4.57
N SER A 31 -17.76 8.17 -5.84
CA SER A 31 -16.85 7.08 -6.20
C SER A 31 -15.54 7.25 -5.44
N HIS A 32 -15.18 6.25 -4.64
CA HIS A 32 -13.91 6.21 -3.93
C HIS A 32 -12.86 5.66 -4.90
N ASP A 33 -11.77 6.39 -5.11
CA ASP A 33 -10.59 5.80 -5.74
C ASP A 33 -10.11 4.66 -4.86
N LEU A 34 -9.96 3.46 -5.43
CA LEU A 34 -9.30 2.39 -4.71
C LEU A 34 -7.84 2.83 -4.46
N PRO A 35 -7.33 2.66 -3.24
CA PRO A 35 -5.92 2.90 -2.99
C PRO A 35 -5.09 2.03 -3.95
N PRO A 36 -3.95 2.56 -4.46
CA PRO A 36 -3.10 1.81 -5.36
C PRO A 36 -2.74 0.45 -4.73
N PRO A 37 -2.65 -0.62 -5.55
CA PRO A 37 -2.29 -1.94 -5.04
C PRO A 37 -0.99 -1.87 -4.25
N VAL A 38 -1.00 -2.43 -3.04
CA VAL A 38 0.22 -2.56 -2.25
C VAL A 38 1.14 -3.60 -2.92
N ALA A 39 2.42 -3.27 -3.07
CA ALA A 39 3.40 -4.21 -3.57
C ALA A 39 3.62 -5.32 -2.52
N THR A 40 3.24 -6.55 -2.86
CA THR A 40 3.42 -7.73 -2.01
C THR A 40 4.49 -8.64 -2.60
N ALA A 41 5.25 -9.31 -1.72
CA ALA A 41 6.16 -10.38 -2.10
C ALA A 41 5.57 -11.72 -1.64
N GLU A 42 5.65 -12.73 -2.49
CA GLU A 42 5.31 -14.11 -2.13
C GLU A 42 6.40 -14.69 -1.24
N VAL A 43 6.05 -15.05 0.00
CA VAL A 43 6.97 -15.64 0.97
C VAL A 43 6.43 -16.99 1.41
N THR A 44 7.21 -18.03 1.19
CA THR A 44 6.91 -19.39 1.63
C THR A 44 7.86 -19.78 2.76
N LEU A 45 7.35 -20.49 3.77
CA LEU A 45 8.18 -21.08 4.81
C LEU A 45 8.98 -22.25 4.23
N MET A 46 10.28 -22.27 4.48
CA MET A 46 11.16 -23.39 4.12
C MET A 46 11.90 -23.90 5.36
N SER A 47 12.32 -25.16 5.30
CA SER A 47 13.16 -25.74 6.34
C SER A 47 14.58 -25.14 6.33
N GLU A 48 15.29 -25.22 7.46
CA GLU A 48 16.68 -24.76 7.54
C GLU A 48 17.61 -25.53 6.58
N ALA A 49 17.35 -26.82 6.39
CA ALA A 49 18.07 -27.64 5.43
C ALA A 49 17.89 -27.16 3.97
N GLU A 50 16.67 -26.80 3.57
CA GLU A 50 16.42 -26.21 2.25
C GLU A 50 17.09 -24.85 2.08
N PHE A 51 17.03 -24.00 3.10
CA PHE A 51 17.70 -22.69 3.08
C PHE A 51 19.22 -22.83 2.92
N SER A 52 19.82 -23.76 3.66
CA SER A 52 21.26 -24.07 3.58
C SER A 52 21.65 -24.56 2.18
N ALA A 53 20.85 -25.44 1.59
CA ALA A 53 21.06 -25.92 0.23
C ALA A 53 20.99 -24.79 -0.82
N LEU A 54 20.02 -23.88 -0.69
CA LEU A 54 19.88 -22.72 -1.57
C LEU A 54 21.05 -21.73 -1.42
N GLN A 55 21.52 -21.47 -0.20
CA GLN A 55 22.70 -20.64 0.05
C GLN A 55 23.97 -21.27 -0.54
N ALA A 56 24.15 -22.58 -0.39
CA ALA A 56 25.30 -23.29 -0.92
C ALA A 56 25.33 -23.26 -2.46
N ALA A 57 24.16 -23.27 -3.10
CA ALA A 57 24.02 -23.17 -4.54
C ALA A 57 24.09 -21.73 -5.08
N ALA A 58 24.01 -20.72 -4.21
CA ALA A 58 24.02 -19.33 -4.63
C ALA A 58 25.38 -18.93 -5.23
N PRO A 59 25.40 -18.15 -6.33
CA PRO A 59 26.63 -17.58 -6.86
C PRO A 59 27.34 -16.76 -5.80
N ARG A 60 28.62 -17.05 -5.56
CA ARG A 60 29.44 -16.25 -4.66
C ARG A 60 29.77 -14.92 -5.35
N ALA A 61 29.62 -13.82 -4.63
CA ALA A 61 30.12 -12.53 -5.10
C ALA A 61 31.63 -12.65 -5.41
N ALA A 62 32.08 -11.97 -6.46
CA ALA A 62 33.50 -11.88 -6.77
C ALA A 62 34.24 -11.30 -5.57
N THR A 63 35.33 -11.95 -5.16
CA THR A 63 36.13 -11.55 -3.99
C THR A 63 36.84 -10.21 -4.19
N GLU A 64 37.08 -9.81 -5.44
CA GLU A 64 37.58 -8.47 -5.76
C GLU A 64 36.45 -7.45 -5.68
N SER A 65 36.47 -6.63 -4.63
CA SER A 65 35.77 -5.35 -4.67
C SER A 65 36.48 -4.42 -5.65
N PRO A 66 35.76 -3.73 -6.55
CA PRO A 66 36.35 -2.61 -7.29
C PRO A 66 36.89 -1.57 -6.30
N PRO A 67 37.94 -0.81 -6.67
CA PRO A 67 38.56 0.17 -5.80
C PRO A 67 37.49 1.11 -5.23
N GLN A 68 37.47 1.22 -3.89
CA GLN A 68 36.49 2.04 -3.20
C GLN A 68 36.74 3.52 -3.52
N PRO A 69 35.72 4.29 -3.93
CA PRO A 69 35.90 5.71 -4.20
C PRO A 69 36.36 6.44 -2.93
N SER A 70 37.33 7.34 -3.09
CA SER A 70 37.85 8.17 -2.00
C SER A 70 36.72 9.03 -1.42
N VAL A 71 36.44 8.86 -0.13
CA VAL A 71 35.50 9.74 0.59
C VAL A 71 36.25 11.01 1.00
N PRO A 72 35.65 12.21 0.87
CA PRO A 72 36.26 13.44 1.35
C PRO A 72 36.65 13.34 2.83
N GLU A 73 37.82 13.89 3.17
CA GLU A 73 38.32 13.89 4.55
C GLU A 73 37.35 14.67 5.46
N PRO A 74 36.98 14.13 6.63
CA PRO A 74 36.09 14.83 7.54
C PRO A 74 36.71 16.18 7.93
N PRO A 75 35.88 17.24 8.05
CA PRO A 75 36.38 18.55 8.46
C PRO A 75 37.09 18.43 9.81
N LYS A 76 38.30 18.98 9.87
CA LYS A 76 39.11 19.01 11.09
C LYS A 76 38.27 19.67 12.18
N ALA A 77 38.05 18.96 13.29
CA ALA A 77 37.30 19.48 14.42
C ALA A 77 37.89 20.84 14.84
N GLU A 78 37.05 21.87 14.89
CA GLU A 78 37.44 23.16 15.44
C GLU A 78 37.86 22.98 16.89
N GLU A 79 39.11 23.33 17.18
CA GLU A 79 39.66 23.36 18.53
C GLU A 79 38.94 24.47 19.29
N VAL A 80 37.96 24.09 20.12
CA VAL A 80 37.24 25.03 20.98
C VAL A 80 38.27 25.64 21.95
N PRO A 81 38.45 26.97 21.97
CA PRO A 81 39.39 27.60 22.89
C PRO A 81 39.02 27.27 24.34
N PRO A 82 40.00 27.08 25.24
CA PRO A 82 39.69 26.78 26.63
C PRO A 82 38.92 27.95 27.26
N ALA A 83 37.83 27.61 27.95
CA ALA A 83 37.02 28.57 28.68
C ALA A 83 37.84 29.24 29.81
N PRO A 84 37.58 30.53 30.10
CA PRO A 84 38.32 31.29 31.12
C PRO A 84 38.10 30.79 32.55
#